data_AF-M6GV29-F1
#
_entry.id   AF-M6GV29-F1
#
_cell.length_a   1.000
_cell.length_b   1.000
_cell.length_c   1.000
_cell.angle_alpha   90.00
_cell.angle_beta   90.00
_cell.angle_gamma   90.00
#
_symmetry.space_group_name_H-M   'P 1'
#
loop_
_entity.id
_entity.type
_entity.pdbx_description
1 polymer ?
#
loop_
_entity_poly.entity_id
_entity_poly.type
_entity_poly.pdbx_seq_one_letter_code
_entity_poly.pdbx_strand_id
1 'polypeptide(L)'
;MIYYAEVAFDLPIEEDTFTYEIPPNVQIGVRVLVKLRNREEEGIIVSIHQNEPNYKVFQIEKIIDKTPIVLQEQIDLAYWMKNQYIASLGECIYKMIPAGRRQVKLETFPSDAEGEPVTLNEEQQIATQNILSTFGTAAVHLLFGITGSGKTEVYIHLIQKVLETPNRSVILLVPEISLTFHIIRKLELIF
;
A
#
# COMPACT_ATOMS: atom_id res chain seq x y z
N MET A 1 -22.18 -18.29 -17.48
CA MET A 1 -20.77 -18.70 -17.63
C MET A 1 -20.24 -18.97 -16.24
N ILE A 2 -19.48 -20.05 -16.06
CA ILE A 2 -18.87 -20.41 -14.77
C ILE A 2 -17.55 -19.65 -14.65
N TYR A 3 -17.25 -19.13 -13.46
CA TYR A 3 -16.03 -18.41 -13.17
C TYR A 3 -15.31 -19.09 -12.01
N TYR A 4 -13.98 -19.02 -12.04
CA TYR A 4 -13.10 -19.56 -11.01
C TYR A 4 -12.22 -18.44 -10.47
N ALA A 5 -11.96 -18.48 -9.17
CA ALA A 5 -11.07 -17.55 -8.49
C ALA A 5 -9.90 -18.29 -7.86
N GLU A 6 -8.71 -17.71 -7.99
CA GLU A 6 -7.54 -18.10 -7.22
C GLU A 6 -7.56 -17.35 -5.89
N VAL A 7 -7.58 -18.10 -4.78
CA VAL A 7 -7.72 -17.55 -3.43
C VAL A 7 -6.43 -17.81 -2.64
N ALA A 8 -5.82 -16.73 -2.13
CA ALA A 8 -4.65 -16.77 -1.26
C ALA A 8 -5.05 -16.69 0.22
N PHE A 9 -4.32 -17.38 1.10
CA PHE A 9 -4.64 -17.52 2.53
C PHE A 9 -3.47 -17.06 3.41
N ASP A 10 -3.75 -16.47 4.57
CA ASP A 10 -2.73 -16.12 5.59
C ASP A 10 -2.20 -17.37 6.32
N LEU A 11 -1.61 -18.29 5.55
CA LEU A 11 -1.10 -19.56 6.01
C LEU A 11 0.29 -19.80 5.40
N PRO A 12 1.21 -20.44 6.15
CA PRO A 12 2.54 -20.79 5.67
C PRO A 12 2.46 -22.08 4.82
N ILE A 13 1.89 -21.96 3.62
CA ILE A 13 1.69 -23.04 2.65
C ILE A 13 2.62 -22.87 1.44
N GLU A 14 2.98 -23.99 0.81
CA GLU A 14 3.83 -23.97 -0.40
C GLU A 14 3.04 -23.52 -1.63
N GLU A 15 1.77 -23.90 -1.70
CA GLU A 15 0.86 -23.45 -2.74
C GLU A 15 0.48 -21.97 -2.53
N ASP A 16 0.59 -21.17 -3.59
CA ASP A 16 0.23 -19.75 -3.53
C ASP A 16 -1.26 -19.53 -3.30
N THR A 17 -2.06 -20.36 -3.97
CA THR A 17 -3.50 -20.19 -4.09
C THR A 17 -4.20 -21.54 -4.20
N PHE A 18 -5.50 -21.52 -3.91
CA PHE A 18 -6.40 -22.61 -4.24
C PHE A 18 -7.55 -22.07 -5.08
N THR A 19 -7.96 -22.86 -6.07
CA THR A 19 -9.05 -22.48 -6.99
C THR A 19 -10.41 -22.78 -6.37
N TYR A 20 -11.34 -21.83 -6.47
CA TYR A 20 -12.74 -21.97 -6.07
C TYR A 20 -13.68 -21.50 -7.17
N GLU A 21 -14.86 -22.12 -7.27
CA GLU A 21 -15.92 -21.64 -8.15
C GLU A 21 -16.60 -20.42 -7.51
N ILE A 22 -16.85 -19.39 -8.32
CA ILE A 22 -17.42 -18.12 -7.87
C ILE A 22 -18.65 -17.71 -8.70
N PRO A 23 -19.60 -16.97 -8.09
CA PRO A 23 -20.68 -16.34 -8.84
C PRO A 23 -20.14 -15.25 -9.80
N PRO A 24 -20.95 -14.79 -10.76
CA PRO A 24 -20.58 -13.63 -11.57
C PRO A 24 -20.46 -12.36 -10.71
N ASN A 25 -19.73 -11.36 -11.20
CA ASN A 25 -19.53 -10.04 -10.58
C ASN A 25 -18.72 -9.99 -9.28
N VAL A 26 -17.91 -11.03 -9.00
CA VAL A 26 -16.90 -10.97 -7.95
C VAL A 26 -15.68 -10.20 -8.45
N GLN A 27 -15.04 -9.44 -7.57
CA GLN A 27 -13.88 -8.61 -7.91
C GLN A 27 -12.60 -9.18 -7.28
N ILE A 28 -11.46 -8.98 -7.94
CA ILE A 28 -10.13 -9.26 -7.37
C ILE A 28 -9.93 -8.34 -6.15
N GLY A 29 -9.25 -8.86 -5.11
CA GLY A 29 -8.89 -8.11 -3.91
C GLY A 29 -9.93 -8.10 -2.81
N VAL A 30 -11.05 -8.80 -2.97
CA VAL A 30 -12.07 -8.97 -1.91
C VAL A 30 -11.76 -10.20 -1.07
N ARG A 31 -12.16 -10.18 0.22
CA ARG A 31 -12.14 -11.38 1.05
C ARG A 31 -13.33 -12.28 0.76
N VAL A 32 -13.07 -13.58 0.84
CA VAL A 32 -14.06 -14.64 0.77
C VAL A 32 -13.89 -15.60 1.93
N LEU A 33 -15.00 -16.15 2.39
CA LEU A 33 -15.03 -17.29 3.30
C LEU A 33 -15.16 -18.56 2.45
N VAL A 34 -14.29 -19.53 2.68
CA VAL A 34 -14.31 -20.81 1.96
C VAL A 34 -14.02 -21.97 2.91
N LYS A 35 -14.31 -23.19 2.47
CA LYS A 35 -13.88 -24.40 3.18
C LYS A 35 -12.51 -24.83 2.70
N LEU A 36 -11.52 -24.76 3.59
CA LEU A 36 -10.22 -25.36 3.39
C LEU A 36 -10.10 -26.60 4.28
N ARG A 37 -10.10 -27.79 3.65
CA ARG A 37 -10.21 -29.09 4.34
C ARG A 37 -11.50 -29.17 5.16
N ASN A 38 -11.39 -29.20 6.50
CA ASN A 38 -12.53 -29.33 7.42
C ASN A 38 -12.77 -28.04 8.24
N ARG A 39 -12.21 -26.90 7.81
CA ARG A 39 -12.32 -25.61 8.49
C ARG A 39 -12.80 -24.54 7.52
N GLU A 40 -13.50 -23.56 8.05
CA GLU A 40 -13.79 -22.32 7.34
C GLU A 40 -12.60 -21.39 7.49
N GLU A 41 -12.13 -20.83 6.38
CA GLU A 41 -10.97 -19.95 6.33
C GLU A 41 -11.28 -18.71 5.48
N GLU A 42 -10.74 -17.55 5.88
CA GLU A 42 -10.79 -16.33 5.09
C GLU A 42 -9.62 -16.28 4.10
N GLY A 43 -9.91 -15.96 2.85
CA GLY A 43 -8.91 -15.79 1.81
C GLY A 43 -9.17 -14.56 0.94
N ILE A 44 -8.15 -14.11 0.21
CA ILE A 44 -8.22 -12.99 -0.72
C ILE A 44 -8.24 -13.54 -2.14
N ILE A 45 -9.19 -13.07 -2.96
CA ILE A 45 -9.17 -13.37 -4.40
C ILE A 45 -8.03 -12.59 -5.05
N VAL A 46 -7.08 -13.28 -5.68
CA VAL A 46 -5.94 -12.66 -6.36
C VAL A 46 -6.04 -12.72 -7.88
N SER A 47 -6.84 -13.63 -8.42
CA SER A 47 -7.07 -13.76 -9.86
C SER A 47 -8.44 -14.39 -10.14
N ILE A 48 -9.03 -14.10 -11.30
CA ILE A 48 -10.29 -14.67 -11.77
C ILE A 48 -10.11 -15.16 -13.22
N HIS A 49 -10.57 -16.36 -13.51
CA HIS A 49 -10.49 -16.96 -14.85
C HIS A 49 -11.71 -17.83 -15.17
N GLN A 50 -11.76 -18.33 -16.41
CA GLN A 50 -12.79 -19.26 -16.89
C GLN A 50 -12.24 -20.66 -17.21
N ASN A 51 -10.94 -20.88 -17.00
CA ASN A 51 -10.31 -22.18 -17.22
C ASN A 51 -10.82 -23.18 -16.17
N GLU A 52 -11.60 -24.17 -16.59
CA GLU A 52 -12.09 -25.23 -15.72
C GLU A 52 -10.93 -26.13 -15.27
N PRO A 53 -10.73 -26.31 -13.95
CA PRO A 53 -9.68 -27.19 -13.46
C PRO A 53 -9.97 -28.66 -13.77
N ASN A 54 -8.91 -29.46 -13.89
CA ASN A 54 -9.02 -30.92 -14.09
C ASN A 54 -9.25 -31.70 -12.77
N TYR A 55 -9.58 -31.00 -11.69
CA TYR A 55 -9.85 -31.54 -10.37
C TYR A 55 -11.15 -30.96 -9.82
N LYS A 56 -11.70 -31.60 -8.78
CA LYS A 56 -12.93 -31.14 -8.15
C LYS A 56 -12.67 -29.82 -7.40
N VAL A 57 -13.48 -28.83 -7.71
CA VAL A 57 -13.46 -27.50 -7.10
C VAL A 57 -14.65 -27.34 -6.14
N PHE A 58 -14.45 -26.61 -5.05
CA PHE A 58 -15.52 -26.19 -4.15
C PHE A 58 -16.01 -24.78 -4.51
N GLN A 59 -17.27 -24.49 -4.21
CA GLN A 59 -17.80 -23.14 -4.29
C GLN A 59 -17.37 -22.31 -3.08
N ILE A 60 -17.21 -21.00 -3.28
CA ILE A 60 -17.04 -20.09 -2.13
C ILE A 60 -18.30 -20.10 -1.25
N GLU A 61 -18.13 -20.03 0.07
CA GLU A 61 -19.25 -20.02 1.01
C GLU A 61 -19.87 -18.62 1.11
N LYS A 62 -19.02 -17.59 1.12
CA LYS A 62 -19.47 -16.20 1.29
C LYS A 62 -18.45 -15.19 0.74
N ILE A 63 -18.94 -14.11 0.13
CA ILE A 63 -18.14 -12.91 -0.15
C ILE A 63 -18.26 -11.97 1.05
N ILE A 64 -17.12 -11.57 1.62
CA ILE A 64 -17.06 -10.80 2.87
C ILE A 64 -17.12 -9.29 2.57
N ASP A 65 -16.31 -8.82 1.62
CA ASP A 65 -16.20 -7.40 1.30
C ASP A 65 -17.04 -7.01 0.07
N LYS A 66 -17.63 -5.81 0.11
CA LYS A 66 -18.40 -5.26 -1.03
C LYS A 66 -17.51 -4.67 -2.12
N THR A 67 -16.29 -4.27 -1.75
CA THR A 67 -15.31 -3.63 -2.63
C THR A 67 -13.93 -4.22 -2.33
N PRO A 68 -13.00 -4.21 -3.30
CA PRO A 68 -11.64 -4.69 -3.08
C PRO A 68 -10.98 -3.96 -1.89
N ILE A 69 -10.38 -4.72 -0.99
CA ILE A 69 -9.59 -4.20 0.13
C ILE A 69 -8.08 -4.31 -0.15
N VAL A 70 -7.71 -5.10 -1.16
CA VAL A 70 -6.35 -5.21 -1.70
C VAL A 70 -6.40 -4.83 -3.18
N LEU A 71 -5.51 -3.94 -3.61
CA LEU A 71 -5.41 -3.49 -4.99
C LEU A 71 -4.53 -4.42 -5.84
N GLN A 72 -4.65 -4.35 -7.16
CA GLN A 72 -3.82 -5.15 -8.08
C GLN A 72 -2.33 -4.86 -7.87
N GLU A 73 -1.95 -3.59 -7.69
CA GLU A 73 -0.57 -3.18 -7.47
C GLU A 73 -0.01 -3.76 -6.15
N GLN A 74 -0.86 -3.95 -5.14
CA GLN A 74 -0.47 -4.62 -3.90
C GLN A 74 -0.32 -6.13 -4.10
N ILE A 75 -1.18 -6.76 -4.91
CA ILE A 75 -1.03 -8.18 -5.27
C ILE A 75 0.28 -8.38 -6.04
N ASP A 76 0.60 -7.51 -6.99
CA ASP A 76 1.85 -7.55 -7.75
C ASP A 76 3.07 -7.37 -6.82
N LEU A 77 2.98 -6.44 -5.86
CA LEU A 77 3.99 -6.28 -4.81
C LEU A 77 4.12 -7.53 -3.93
N ALA A 78 3.01 -8.19 -3.57
CA ALA A 78 3.03 -9.41 -2.79
C ALA A 78 3.74 -10.55 -3.54
N TYR A 79 3.50 -10.70 -4.84
CA TYR A 79 4.24 -11.66 -5.67
C TYR A 79 5.74 -11.35 -5.72
N TRP A 80 6.10 -10.06 -5.82
CA TRP A 80 7.51 -9.66 -5.72
C TRP A 80 8.09 -10.05 -4.35
N MET A 81 7.42 -9.70 -3.24
CA MET A 81 7.86 -10.01 -1.88
C MET A 81 8.03 -11.52 -1.67
N LYS A 82 7.03 -12.30 -2.07
CA LYS A 82 7.04 -13.76 -2.01
C LYS A 82 8.28 -14.34 -2.67
N ASN A 83 8.57 -13.93 -3.90
CA ASN A 83 9.69 -14.44 -4.68
C ASN A 83 11.06 -13.96 -4.13
N GLN A 84 11.14 -12.72 -3.64
CA GLN A 84 12.40 -12.19 -3.09
C GLN A 84 12.73 -12.76 -1.70
N TYR A 85 11.70 -13.01 -0.88
CA TYR A 85 11.87 -13.39 0.52
C TYR A 85 11.52 -14.84 0.83
N ILE A 86 11.12 -15.63 -0.17
CA ILE A 86 10.75 -17.05 -0.03
C ILE A 86 9.67 -17.20 1.06
N ALA A 87 8.59 -16.44 0.90
CA ALA A 87 7.45 -16.42 1.82
C ALA A 87 6.18 -16.97 1.15
N SER A 88 5.11 -17.19 1.91
CA SER A 88 3.78 -17.46 1.31
C SER A 88 3.19 -16.18 0.70
N LEU A 89 2.50 -16.32 -0.45
CA LEU A 89 1.82 -15.20 -1.10
C LEU A 89 0.79 -14.57 -0.17
N GLY A 90 -0.03 -15.40 0.48
CA GLY A 90 -1.09 -14.89 1.35
C GLY A 90 -0.53 -14.19 2.58
N GLU A 91 0.53 -14.70 3.21
CA GLU A 91 1.20 -13.98 4.31
C GLU A 91 1.65 -12.59 3.87
N CYS A 92 2.26 -12.47 2.68
CA CYS A 92 2.68 -11.19 2.11
C CYS A 92 1.49 -10.24 1.90
N ILE A 93 0.37 -10.72 1.35
CA ILE A 93 -0.85 -9.93 1.15
C ILE A 93 -1.40 -9.44 2.50
N TYR A 94 -1.55 -10.34 3.47
CA TYR A 94 -2.16 -10.02 4.76
C TYR A 94 -1.31 -9.06 5.60
N LYS A 95 0.02 -8.96 5.38
CA LYS A 95 0.84 -7.90 6.00
C LYS A 95 0.51 -6.48 5.52
N MET A 96 -0.11 -6.34 4.34
CA MET A 96 -0.55 -5.04 3.82
C MET A 96 -1.97 -4.67 4.28
N ILE A 97 -2.70 -5.62 4.86
CA ILE A 97 -4.05 -5.40 5.36
C ILE A 97 -3.95 -4.94 6.82
N PRO A 98 -4.58 -3.80 7.20
CA PRO A 98 -4.59 -3.36 8.58
C PRO A 98 -5.36 -4.35 9.46
N ALA A 99 -4.74 -4.84 10.53
CA ALA A 99 -5.46 -5.49 11.61
C ALA A 99 -6.48 -4.48 12.17
N GLY A 100 -7.78 -4.81 12.12
CA GLY A 100 -8.90 -3.88 12.36
C GLY A 100 -8.63 -2.84 13.46
N ARG A 101 -8.92 -1.56 13.14
CA ARG A 101 -8.51 -0.41 13.95
C ARG A 101 -9.01 -0.49 15.40
N ARG A 102 -8.07 -0.43 16.35
CA ARG A 102 -8.29 0.27 17.62
C ARG A 102 -8.23 1.76 17.29
N GLN A 103 -9.30 2.52 17.54
CA GLN A 103 -9.27 3.97 17.38
C GLN A 103 -8.23 4.54 18.36
N VAL A 104 -7.05 4.86 17.84
CA VAL A 104 -6.15 5.77 18.53
C VAL A 104 -6.76 7.14 18.32
N LYS A 105 -7.15 7.81 19.40
CA LYS A 105 -7.45 9.25 19.34
C LYS A 105 -6.19 9.93 18.83
N LEU A 106 -6.23 10.44 17.60
CA LEU A 106 -5.23 11.37 17.13
C LEU A 106 -5.36 12.60 18.03
N GLU A 107 -4.34 12.86 18.84
CA GLU A 107 -4.26 14.13 19.57
C GLU A 107 -4.06 15.23 18.53
N THR A 108 -5.13 15.97 18.24
CA THR A 108 -5.04 17.18 17.44
C THR A 108 -4.30 18.22 18.26
N PHE A 109 -3.08 18.56 17.86
CA PHE A 109 -2.37 19.67 18.46
C PHE A 109 -3.00 20.99 17.99
N PRO A 110 -3.33 21.93 18.89
CA PRO A 110 -3.75 23.26 18.47
C PRO A 110 -2.61 23.90 17.68
N SER A 111 -2.85 24.23 16.42
CA SER A 111 -1.95 25.00 15.58
C SER A 111 -2.56 26.38 15.35
N ASP A 112 -2.10 27.36 16.14
CA ASP A 112 -2.34 28.79 15.88
C ASP A 112 -1.19 29.41 15.07
N ALA A 113 -0.27 28.59 14.55
CA ALA A 113 0.91 29.05 13.81
C ALA A 113 0.97 28.39 12.44
N GLU A 114 0.72 29.17 11.38
CA GLU A 114 1.06 28.76 10.02
C GLU A 114 2.58 28.82 9.86
N GLY A 115 3.21 27.67 9.59
CA GLY A 115 4.63 27.61 9.27
C GLY A 115 4.82 27.83 7.78
N GLU A 116 5.41 28.97 7.37
CA GLU A 116 5.83 29.11 5.98
C GLU A 116 7.06 28.23 5.68
N PRO A 117 7.12 27.57 4.51
CA PRO A 117 8.30 26.85 4.06
C PRO A 117 9.51 27.79 4.02
N VAL A 118 10.66 27.28 4.45
CA VAL A 118 11.91 28.03 4.39
C VAL A 118 12.32 28.24 2.93
N THR A 119 12.68 29.46 2.55
CA THR A 119 13.21 29.74 1.20
C THR A 119 14.43 28.88 0.88
N LEU A 120 14.33 28.09 -0.19
CA LEU A 120 15.41 27.23 -0.66
C LEU A 120 16.60 28.04 -1.21
N ASN A 121 17.82 27.58 -0.94
CA ASN A 121 19.02 28.11 -1.59
C ASN A 121 19.17 27.59 -3.03
N GLU A 122 20.18 28.08 -3.77
CA GLU A 122 20.38 27.73 -5.18
C GLU A 122 20.52 26.21 -5.42
N GLU A 123 21.33 25.52 -4.61
CA GLU A 123 21.54 24.07 -4.76
C GLU A 123 20.25 23.28 -4.51
N GLN A 124 19.48 23.67 -3.49
CA GLN A 124 18.20 23.05 -3.14
C GLN A 124 17.13 23.33 -4.20
N GLN A 125 17.09 24.53 -4.79
CA GLN A 125 16.21 24.87 -5.90
C GLN A 125 16.52 24.02 -7.14
N ILE A 126 17.81 23.89 -7.49
CA ILE A 126 18.26 23.04 -8.60
C ILE A 126 17.86 21.58 -8.35
N ALA A 127 18.09 21.05 -7.16
CA ALA A 127 17.70 19.68 -6.80
C ALA A 127 16.19 19.47 -6.92
N THR A 128 15.40 20.42 -6.39
CA THR A 128 13.93 20.40 -6.46
C THR A 128 13.46 20.40 -7.92
N GLN A 129 14.00 21.30 -8.74
CA GLN A 129 13.63 21.42 -10.14
C GLN A 129 13.99 20.17 -10.96
N ASN A 130 15.15 19.56 -10.69
CA ASN A 130 15.58 18.33 -11.36
C ASN A 130 14.61 17.17 -11.04
N ILE A 131 14.20 17.02 -9.78
CA ILE A 131 13.23 15.99 -9.39
C ILE A 131 11.87 16.26 -10.07
N LEU A 132 11.37 17.50 -9.99
CA LEU A 132 10.09 17.91 -10.60
C LEU A 132 10.08 17.78 -12.12
N SER A 133 11.23 17.91 -12.80
CA SER A 133 11.31 17.75 -14.26
C SER A 133 10.89 16.36 -14.76
N THR A 134 10.96 15.35 -13.90
CA THR A 134 10.55 13.97 -14.18
C THR A 134 9.22 13.59 -13.55
N PHE A 135 8.51 14.56 -12.95
CA PHE A 135 7.25 14.32 -12.27
C PHE A 135 6.21 13.73 -13.23
N GLY A 136 5.48 12.71 -12.77
CA GLY A 136 4.54 11.94 -13.59
C GLY A 136 5.16 10.74 -14.30
N THR A 137 6.48 10.52 -14.19
CA THR A 137 7.15 9.31 -14.68
C THR A 137 7.62 8.43 -13.51
N ALA A 138 7.92 7.15 -13.78
CA ALA A 138 8.54 6.25 -12.81
C ALA A 138 10.04 6.57 -12.67
N ALA A 139 10.37 7.67 -11.98
CA ALA A 139 11.74 8.12 -11.76
C ALA A 139 12.19 7.89 -10.30
N VAL A 140 13.45 7.50 -10.14
CA VAL A 140 14.11 7.33 -8.83
C VAL A 140 15.24 8.34 -8.71
N HIS A 141 15.23 9.12 -7.64
CA HIS A 141 16.23 10.16 -7.37
C HIS A 141 16.94 9.92 -6.05
N LEU A 142 18.25 10.18 -6.01
CA LEU A 142 19.03 10.21 -4.77
C LEU A 142 19.35 11.66 -4.40
N LEU A 143 18.73 12.16 -3.33
CA LEU A 143 19.10 13.46 -2.75
C LEU A 143 20.21 13.26 -1.71
N PHE A 144 21.46 13.42 -2.14
CA PHE A 144 22.62 13.30 -1.27
C PHE A 144 22.96 14.62 -0.57
N GLY A 145 23.28 14.55 0.73
CA GLY A 145 23.74 15.70 1.51
C GLY A 145 23.98 15.33 2.97
N ILE A 146 24.89 16.03 3.64
CA ILE A 146 25.19 15.81 5.06
C ILE A 146 24.01 16.25 5.96
N THR A 147 24.01 15.85 7.23
CA THR A 147 23.04 16.37 8.21
C THR A 147 23.15 17.89 8.30
N GLY A 148 22.01 18.58 8.38
CA GLY A 148 21.97 20.05 8.40
C GLY A 148 22.02 20.73 7.03
N SER A 149 22.25 20.00 5.92
CA SER A 149 22.25 20.58 4.57
C SER A 149 20.87 20.98 4.03
N GLY A 150 19.81 20.81 4.82
CA GLY A 150 18.44 21.20 4.45
C GLY A 150 17.70 20.23 3.51
N LYS A 151 18.07 18.94 3.46
CA LYS A 151 17.33 17.91 2.69
C LYS A 151 15.83 17.89 3.03
N THR A 152 15.49 18.08 4.30
CA THR A 152 14.10 18.14 4.77
C THR A 152 13.32 19.28 4.12
N GLU A 153 13.92 20.44 3.89
CA GLU A 153 13.26 21.55 3.20
C GLU A 153 12.96 21.19 1.75
N VAL A 154 13.90 20.51 1.06
CA VAL A 154 13.67 20.00 -0.30
C VAL A 154 12.48 19.04 -0.32
N TYR A 155 12.38 18.11 0.64
CA TYR A 155 11.22 17.20 0.74
C TYR A 155 9.91 17.97 0.94
N ILE A 156 9.88 18.96 1.83
CA ILE A 156 8.69 19.78 2.09
C ILE A 156 8.23 20.50 0.82
N HIS A 157 9.14 21.13 0.07
CA HIS A 157 8.80 21.82 -1.17
C HIS A 157 8.28 20.86 -2.24
N LEU A 158 8.88 19.68 -2.36
CA LEU A 158 8.38 18.63 -3.26
C LEU A 158 6.98 18.18 -2.87
N ILE A 159 6.73 17.93 -1.57
CA ILE A 159 5.42 17.54 -1.07
C ILE A 159 4.37 18.61 -1.41
N GLN A 160 4.65 19.88 -1.12
CA GLN A 160 3.73 20.98 -1.46
C GLN A 160 3.37 21.00 -2.95
N LYS A 161 4.38 20.92 -3.83
CA LYS A 161 4.16 20.90 -5.28
C LYS A 161 3.32 19.71 -5.73
N VAL A 162 3.47 18.54 -5.10
CA VAL A 162 2.63 17.37 -5.41
C VAL A 162 1.20 17.54 -4.89
N LEU A 163 1.01 18.10 -3.70
CA LEU A 163 -0.31 18.34 -3.11
C LEU A 163 -1.10 19.46 -3.78
N GLU A 164 -0.42 20.41 -4.43
CA GLU A 164 -1.07 21.40 -5.33
C GLU A 164 -1.74 20.71 -6.55
N THR A 165 -1.36 19.47 -6.87
CA THR A 165 -1.96 18.71 -7.99
C THR A 165 -3.21 17.96 -7.52
N PRO A 166 -4.38 18.16 -8.15
CA PRO A 166 -5.61 17.46 -7.78
C PRO A 166 -5.47 15.93 -7.82
N ASN A 167 -6.11 15.24 -6.87
CA ASN A 167 -6.14 13.78 -6.76
C ASN A 167 -4.75 13.12 -6.63
N ARG A 168 -3.78 13.81 -6.04
CA ARG A 168 -2.47 13.26 -5.68
C ARG A 168 -2.31 13.23 -4.16
N SER A 169 -1.51 12.28 -3.69
CA SER A 169 -1.14 12.12 -2.30
C SER A 169 0.35 11.82 -2.21
N VAL A 170 0.95 12.10 -1.06
CA VAL A 170 2.36 11.79 -0.79
C VAL A 170 2.47 10.80 0.35
N ILE A 171 3.38 9.83 0.21
CA ILE A 171 3.80 8.96 1.28
C ILE A 171 5.23 9.38 1.66
N LEU A 172 5.40 9.87 2.89
CA LEU A 172 6.71 10.16 3.47
C LEU A 172 7.07 9.04 4.44
N LEU A 173 8.06 8.23 4.08
CA LEU A 173 8.58 7.17 4.94
C LEU A 173 9.77 7.71 5.74
N VAL A 174 9.73 7.54 7.05
CA VAL A 174 10.81 7.90 7.97
C VAL A 174 11.21 6.68 8.80
N PRO A 175 12.47 6.60 9.26
CA PRO A 175 12.86 5.60 10.26
C PRO A 175 11.98 5.72 11.52
N GLU A 176 11.71 4.60 12.20
CA GLU A 176 10.89 4.57 13.41
C GLU A 176 11.38 5.56 14.48
N ILE A 177 12.70 5.60 14.71
CA ILE A 177 13.34 6.52 15.66
C ILE A 177 13.22 8.00 15.25
N SER A 178 12.90 8.28 13.99
CA SER A 178 12.76 9.62 13.44
C SER A 178 11.34 10.16 13.55
N LEU A 179 10.35 9.34 13.92
CA LEU A 179 9.00 9.78 14.34
C LEU A 179 9.03 10.54 15.70
N THR A 180 10.09 11.30 15.91
CA THR A 180 10.14 12.32 16.94
C THR A 180 9.07 13.37 16.68
N PHE A 181 8.59 13.93 17.77
CA PHE A 181 7.60 15.01 17.79
C PHE A 181 7.92 16.18 16.86
N HIS A 182 9.21 16.46 16.60
CA HIS A 182 9.63 17.62 15.83
C HIS A 182 9.28 17.52 14.33
N ILE A 183 9.51 16.35 13.68
CA ILE A 183 9.19 16.19 12.26
C ILE A 183 7.69 16.20 12.04
N ILE A 184 6.95 15.50 12.90
CA ILE A 184 5.48 15.42 12.83
C ILE A 184 4.89 16.83 12.97
N ARG A 185 5.25 17.57 14.03
CA ARG A 185 4.77 18.94 14.22
C ARG A 185 5.14 19.86 13.08
N LYS A 186 6.37 19.76 12.56
CA LYS A 186 6.78 20.58 11.42
C LYS A 186 5.90 20.32 10.20
N LEU A 187 5.54 19.07 9.93
CA LEU A 187 4.65 18.73 8.82
C LEU A 187 3.21 19.22 9.09
N GLU A 188 2.68 19.03 10.29
CA GLU A 188 1.34 19.52 10.70
C GLU A 188 1.21 21.05 10.68
N LEU A 189 2.31 21.79 10.86
CA LEU A 189 2.32 23.26 10.76
C LEU A 189 2.32 23.76 9.31
N ILE A 190 2.72 22.91 8.35
CA ILE A 190 2.90 23.28 6.93
C ILE A 190 1.75 22.76 6.05
N PHE A 191 1.15 21.61 6.42
CA PHE A 191 0.11 20.91 5.65
C PHE A 191 -1.13 20.66 6.50
#